data_AF-A0A0S6VTF0-F1
#
_entry.id   AF-A0A0S6VTF0-F1
#
_cell.length_a   1.000
_cell.length_b   1.000
_cell.length_c   1.000
_cell.angle_alpha   90.00
_cell.angle_beta   90.00
_cell.angle_gamma   90.00
#
_symmetry.space_group_name_H-M   'P 1'
#
loop_
_entity.id
_entity.type
_entity.pdbx_description
1 polymer ?
#
loop_
_entity_poly.entity_id
_entity_poly.type
_entity_poly.pdbx_seq_one_letter_code
_entity_poly.pdbx_strand_id
1 'polypeptide(L)'
;MHDFELFKQTRIPLAPSVEIYADAGYQGLQKRMANGVTPIKKPTSRDLTPDETAHNRALARLRIAIEHVNRRCKIFRSVKETYRGKHRHSHKTWTVVAA
;
A
#
# COMPACT_ATOMS: atom_id res chain seq x y z
N MET A 1 -2.35 14.55 8.78
CA MET A 1 -2.04 13.23 9.39
C MET A 1 -1.25 12.43 8.37
N HIS A 2 -0.12 11.82 8.75
CA HIS A 2 0.70 11.02 7.86
C HIS A 2 0.23 9.55 7.86
N ASP A 3 0.34 8.87 6.72
CA ASP A 3 -0.17 7.49 6.54
C ASP A 3 0.39 6.51 7.57
N PHE A 4 1.71 6.58 7.84
CA PHE A 4 2.33 5.73 8.87
C PHE A 4 1.81 6.03 10.29
N GLU A 5 1.39 7.27 10.58
CA GLU A 5 0.82 7.60 11.89
C GLU A 5 -0.59 7.02 12.04
N LEU A 6 -1.40 7.10 10.98
CA LEU A 6 -2.69 6.41 10.91
C LEU A 6 -2.52 4.89 11.08
N PHE A 7 -1.51 4.30 10.42
CA PHE A 7 -1.18 2.89 10.55
C PHE A 7 -0.82 2.49 12.00
N LYS A 8 -0.04 3.32 12.72
CA LYS A 8 0.29 3.03 14.13
C LYS A 8 -0.94 3.05 15.03
N GLN A 9 -1.89 3.94 14.75
CA GLN A 9 -3.12 4.09 15.52
C GLN A 9 -4.13 2.99 15.19
N THR A 10 -4.15 2.52 13.94
CA THR A 10 -5.03 1.43 13.52
C THR A 10 -4.49 0.08 14.01
N ARG A 11 -5.35 -0.69 14.67
CA ARG A 11 -5.06 -2.08 15.03
C ARG A 11 -5.59 -2.99 13.93
N ILE A 12 -4.78 -3.22 12.91
CA ILE A 12 -5.09 -4.21 11.87
C ILE A 12 -4.59 -5.56 12.38
N PRO A 13 -5.48 -6.55 12.63
CA PRO A 13 -5.05 -7.89 13.01
C PRO A 13 -4.40 -8.56 11.80
N LEU A 14 -3.08 -8.62 11.81
CA LEU A 14 -2.28 -9.30 10.80
C LEU A 14 -1.63 -10.53 11.44
N ALA A 15 -1.72 -11.67 10.75
CA ALA A 15 -1.08 -12.89 11.22
C ALA A 15 0.45 -12.71 11.20
N PRO A 16 1.18 -13.15 12.24
CA PRO A 16 2.64 -13.03 12.30
C PRO A 16 3.38 -13.71 11.13
N SER A 17 2.74 -14.69 10.48
CA SER A 17 3.28 -15.44 9.35
C SER A 17 3.23 -14.71 8.00
N VAL A 18 2.52 -13.57 7.92
CA VAL A 18 2.30 -12.87 6.65
C VAL A 18 3.36 -11.80 6.45
N GLU A 19 4.12 -11.83 5.36
CA GLU A 19 5.05 -10.73 5.05
C GLU A 19 4.30 -9.45 4.64
N ILE A 20 4.78 -8.30 5.12
CA ILE A 20 4.15 -7.00 4.88
C ILE A 20 5.09 -6.14 4.05
N TYR A 21 4.75 -5.93 2.78
CA TYR A 21 5.50 -5.06 1.89
C TYR A 21 4.93 -3.64 1.93
N ALA A 22 5.77 -2.67 2.30
CA ALA A 22 5.36 -1.27 2.42
C ALA A 22 6.23 -0.33 1.59
N ASP A 23 5.82 0.93 1.51
CA ASP A 23 6.58 1.98 0.84
C ASP A 23 7.61 2.67 1.76
N ALA A 24 8.41 3.55 1.17
CA ALA A 24 9.47 4.26 1.91
C ALA A 24 8.93 5.27 2.94
N GLY A 25 7.65 5.62 2.90
CA GLY A 25 6.95 6.38 3.93
C GLY A 25 6.72 5.59 5.23
N TYR A 26 6.83 4.26 5.18
CA TYR A 26 6.69 3.36 6.33
C TYR A 26 8.03 2.97 6.96
N GLN A 27 9.09 3.75 6.76
CA GLN A 27 10.38 3.48 7.38
C GLN A 27 10.27 3.32 8.91
N GLY A 28 10.83 2.23 9.42
CA GLY A 28 10.70 1.85 10.82
C GLY A 28 9.54 0.90 11.11
N LEU A 29 8.78 0.45 10.10
CA LEU A 29 7.74 -0.58 10.21
C LEU A 29 8.25 -1.84 10.93
N GLN A 30 9.49 -2.25 10.63
CA GLN A 30 10.16 -3.40 11.24
C GLN A 30 10.23 -3.35 12.77
N LYS A 31 10.22 -2.16 13.38
CA LYS A 31 10.22 -1.99 14.84
C LYS A 31 8.90 -2.40 15.48
N ARG A 32 7.82 -2.40 14.70
CA ARG A 32 6.45 -2.68 15.14
C ARG A 32 5.99 -4.06 14.66
N MET A 33 6.50 -4.49 13.51
CA MET A 33 6.15 -5.76 12.85
C MET A 33 7.42 -6.38 12.26
N ALA A 34 7.90 -7.48 12.85
CA ALA A 34 9.18 -8.11 12.45
C ALA A 34 9.18 -8.63 11.00
N ASN A 35 7.99 -8.96 10.49
CA ASN A 35 7.69 -9.38 9.12
C ASN A 35 7.49 -8.21 8.13
N GLY A 36 7.73 -6.97 8.55
CA GLY A 36 7.64 -5.78 7.72
C GLY A 36 8.88 -5.56 6.87
N VAL A 37 8.68 -5.40 5.56
CA VAL A 37 9.74 -5.15 4.57
C VAL A 37 9.47 -3.81 3.89
N THR A 38 10.45 -2.92 3.96
CA THR A 38 10.44 -1.60 3.33
C THR A 38 11.68 -1.41 2.46
N PRO A 39 11.61 -0.58 1.39
CA PRO A 39 12.77 -0.30 0.57
C PRO A 39 13.94 0.23 1.41
N ILE A 40 15.15 -0.15 1.05
CA ILE A 40 16.36 0.39 1.68
C ILE A 40 16.51 1.83 1.22
N LYS A 41 16.44 2.76 2.16
CA LYS A 41 16.63 4.19 1.90
C LYS A 41 18.10 4.45 1.60
N LYS A 42 18.39 5.19 0.52
CA LYS A 42 19.75 5.61 0.19
C LYS A 42 20.34 6.44 1.35
N PRO A 43 21.50 6.06 1.90
CA PRO A 43 22.18 6.85 2.92
C PRO A 43 22.84 8.09 2.29
N THR A 44 23.05 9.14 3.07
CA THR A 44 23.64 10.40 2.57
C THR A 44 25.12 10.23 2.16
N SER A 45 25.85 9.31 2.80
CA SER A 45 27.30 9.16 2.67
C SER A 45 27.76 8.25 1.52
N ARG A 46 26.87 7.44 0.94
CA ARG A 46 27.23 6.50 -0.11
C ARG A 46 26.05 6.18 -1.04
N ASP A 47 26.38 5.63 -2.20
CA ASP A 47 25.38 5.03 -3.07
C ASP A 47 24.88 3.69 -2.53
N LEU A 48 23.71 3.28 -3.04
CA LEU A 48 23.19 1.94 -2.79
C LEU A 48 24.13 0.91 -3.40
N THR A 49 24.40 -0.16 -2.67
CA THR A 49 25.15 -1.28 -3.23
C THR A 49 24.34 -1.96 -4.34
N PRO A 50 24.97 -2.73 -5.24
CA PRO A 50 24.26 -3.53 -6.23
C PRO A 50 23.19 -4.44 -5.59
N ASP A 51 23.49 -5.03 -4.44
CA ASP A 51 22.57 -5.91 -3.72
C ASP A 51 21.36 -5.16 -3.13
N GLU A 52 21.59 -3.98 -2.53
CA GLU A 52 20.50 -3.14 -2.02
C GLU A 52 19.58 -2.66 -3.16
N THR A 53 20.17 -2.36 -4.31
CA THR A 53 19.44 -1.99 -5.51
C THR A 53 18.63 -3.16 -6.05
N ALA A 54 19.21 -4.37 -6.09
CA ALA A 54 18.53 -5.59 -6.50
C ALA A 54 17.35 -5.91 -5.56
N HIS A 55 17.55 -5.79 -4.24
CA HIS A 55 16.51 -5.94 -3.24
C HIS A 55 15.35 -4.96 -3.46
N ASN A 56 15.66 -3.66 -3.60
CA ASN A 56 14.65 -2.64 -3.87
C ASN A 56 13.88 -2.90 -5.17
N ARG A 57 14.56 -3.40 -6.21
CA ARG A 57 13.93 -3.76 -7.49
C ARG A 57 12.99 -4.96 -7.35
N ALA A 58 13.36 -5.98 -6.58
CA ALA A 58 12.49 -7.11 -6.30
C ALA A 58 11.25 -6.68 -5.51
N LEU A 59 11.43 -5.86 -4.48
CA LEU A 59 10.33 -5.32 -3.67
C LEU A 59 9.37 -4.45 -4.51
N ALA A 60 9.90 -3.63 -5.42
CA ALA A 60 9.09 -2.82 -6.33
C ALA A 60 8.23 -3.69 -7.26
N ARG A 61 8.76 -4.82 -7.75
CA ARG A 61 7.99 -5.77 -8.57
C ARG A 61 6.84 -6.41 -7.82
N LEU A 62 7.03 -6.75 -6.54
CA LEU A 62 5.94 -7.28 -5.70
C LEU A 62 4.85 -6.22 -5.47
N ARG A 63 5.26 -4.97 -5.24
CA ARG A 63 4.34 -3.86 -4.93
C ARG A 63 3.56 -3.31 -6.13
N ILE A 64 4.00 -3.54 -7.36
CA ILE A 64 3.33 -2.98 -8.54
C ILE A 64 1.85 -3.39 -8.63
N ALA A 65 1.50 -4.58 -8.15
CA ALA A 65 0.13 -5.08 -8.13
C ALA A 65 -0.79 -4.18 -7.27
N ILE A 66 -0.37 -3.86 -6.04
CA ILE A 66 -1.17 -2.99 -5.15
C ILE A 66 -1.18 -1.54 -5.66
N GLU A 67 -0.11 -1.08 -6.30
CA GLU A 67 -0.06 0.24 -6.93
C GLU A 67 -1.06 0.38 -8.08
N HIS A 68 -1.23 -0.67 -8.89
CA HIS A 68 -2.27 -0.71 -9.92
C HIS A 68 -3.69 -0.67 -9.33
N VAL A 69 -3.94 -1.40 -8.24
CA VAL A 69 -5.24 -1.38 -7.53
C VAL A 69 -5.50 0.02 -6.96
N ASN A 70 -4.54 0.60 -6.26
CA ASN A 70 -4.65 1.96 -5.72
C ASN A 70 -4.88 2.99 -6.82
N ARG A 71 -4.23 2.85 -7.97
CA ARG A 71 -4.46 3.70 -9.14
C ARG A 71 -5.90 3.57 -9.64
N ARG A 72 -6.46 2.36 -9.76
CA ARG A 72 -7.86 2.16 -10.14
C ARG A 72 -8.81 2.84 -9.16
N CYS A 73 -8.61 2.65 -7.85
CA CYS A 73 -9.42 3.32 -6.81
C CYS A 73 -9.38 4.85 -6.93
N LYS A 74 -8.22 5.41 -7.29
CA LYS A 74 -8.06 6.86 -7.53
C LYS A 74 -8.76 7.33 -8.81
N ILE A 75 -8.60 6.61 -9.92
CA ILE A 75 -9.23 6.93 -11.22
C ILE A 75 -10.75 6.95 -11.08
N PHE A 76 -11.33 5.90 -10.48
CA PHE A 76 -12.77 5.80 -10.27
C PHE A 76 -13.27 6.64 -9.09
N ARG A 77 -12.38 7.37 -8.42
CA ARG A 77 -12.67 8.18 -7.23
C ARG A 77 -13.42 7.41 -6.13
N SER A 78 -13.28 6.08 -6.10
CA SER A 78 -14.04 5.18 -5.22
C SER A 78 -13.83 5.46 -3.74
N VAL A 79 -12.66 5.99 -3.38
CA VAL A 79 -12.29 6.36 -2.00
C VAL A 79 -12.42 7.86 -1.73
N LYS A 80 -12.72 8.68 -2.75
CA LYS A 80 -12.81 10.15 -2.64
C LYS A 80 -14.25 10.63 -2.61
N GLU A 81 -15.13 10.02 -3.38
CA GLU A 81 -16.53 10.44 -3.46
C GLU A 81 -17.43 9.63 -2.54
N THR A 82 -18.43 10.30 -1.96
CA THR A 82 -19.51 9.63 -1.24
C THR A 82 -20.56 9.19 -2.25
N TYR A 83 -20.88 7.90 -2.30
CA TYR A 83 -22.01 7.40 -3.09
C TYR A 83 -23.32 7.96 -2.54
N ARG A 84 -24.06 8.73 -3.35
CA ARG A 84 -25.34 9.36 -2.97
C ARG A 84 -26.58 8.64 -3.52
N GLY A 85 -26.40 7.49 -4.19
CA GLY A 85 -27.50 6.72 -4.76
C GLY A 85 -28.28 5.89 -3.73
N LYS A 86 -29.45 5.36 -4.13
CA LYS A 86 -30.25 4.47 -3.26
C LYS A 86 -29.55 3.12 -3.10
N HIS A 87 -29.09 2.82 -1.88
CA HIS A 87 -28.33 1.61 -1.56
C HIS A 87 -29.04 0.29 -1.95
N ARG A 88 -30.38 0.28 -1.96
CA ARG A 88 -31.22 -0.89 -2.30
C ARG A 88 -31.00 -1.44 -3.72
N HIS A 89 -30.45 -0.66 -4.64
CA HIS A 89 -30.18 -1.09 -6.03
C HIS A 89 -28.74 -0.87 -6.47
N SER A 90 -27.81 -0.71 -5.53
CA SER A 90 -26.40 -0.43 -5.84
C SER A 90 -25.82 -1.43 -6.83
N HIS A 91 -26.10 -2.72 -6.68
CA HIS A 91 -25.66 -3.77 -7.61
C HIS A 91 -26.04 -3.49 -9.07
N LYS A 92 -27.27 -3.02 -9.35
CA LYS A 92 -27.73 -2.71 -10.73
C LYS A 92 -26.95 -1.56 -11.33
N THR A 93 -26.59 -0.55 -10.52
CA THR A 93 -25.79 0.59 -10.97
C THR A 93 -24.33 0.19 -11.21
N TRP A 94 -23.75 -0.66 -10.37
CA TRP A 94 -22.37 -1.13 -10.52
C TRP A 94 -22.18 -2.07 -11.72
N THR A 95 -23.16 -2.94 -12.03
CA THR A 95 -23.08 -3.83 -13.20
C THR A 95 -22.99 -3.07 -14.53
N VAL A 96 -23.62 -1.89 -14.63
CA VAL A 96 -23.60 -1.07 -15.85
C VAL A 96 -22.29 -0.32 -16.03
N VAL A 97 -21.60 0.02 -14.94
CA VAL A 97 -20.36 0.83 -14.95
C VAL A 97 -19.09 -0.03 -15.08
N ALA A 98 -19.17 -1.31 -14.74
CA ALA A 98 -18.03 -2.23 -14.73
C ALA A 98 -17.87 -3.09 -15.99
N ALA A 99 -18.65 -2.81 -17.04
CA ALA A 99 -18.54 -3.48 -18.35
C ALA A 99 -17.39 -2.89 -19.20
#